data_AF-A0A371CNG8-F1
#
_entry.id   AF-A0A371CNG8-F1
#
_cell.length_a   1.000
_cell.length_b   1.000
_cell.length_c   1.000
_cell.angle_alpha   90.00
_cell.angle_beta   90.00
_cell.angle_gamma   90.00
#
_symmetry.space_group_name_H-M   'P 1'
#
loop_
_entity.id
_entity.type
_entity.pdbx_description
1 polymer ?
#
loop_
_entity_poly.entity_id
_entity_poly.type
_entity_poly.pdbx_seq_one_letter_code
_entity_poly.pdbx_strand_id
1 'polypeptide(L)'
;MDEQVHRAIRQLKSFKVPGPDRIPNEVYRATADVLVPLLGKLFRATFELQYYPEKWKVSDTVVLRKPGKTDYTVAKAYRGIALLSCLSKI
;
A
#
# COMPACT_ATOMS: atom_id res chain seq x y z
N MET A 1 -15.63 -10.39 -4.84
CA MET A 1 -14.20 -10.09 -4.79
C MET A 1 -13.80 -9.13 -5.91
N ASP A 2 -13.91 -9.51 -7.18
CA ASP A 2 -13.44 -8.70 -8.32
C ASP A 2 -14.01 -7.26 -8.33
N GLU A 3 -15.31 -7.09 -8.06
CA GLU A 3 -15.90 -5.74 -7.94
C GLU A 3 -15.31 -4.92 -6.79
N GLN A 4 -15.01 -5.57 -5.65
CA GLN A 4 -14.39 -4.92 -4.48
C GLN A 4 -12.96 -4.50 -4.81
N VAL A 5 -12.20 -5.37 -5.46
CA VAL A 5 -10.83 -5.07 -5.93
C VAL A 5 -10.86 -3.92 -6.94
N HIS A 6 -11.79 -3.95 -7.90
CA HIS A 6 -11.93 -2.88 -8.88
C HIS A 6 -12.27 -1.55 -8.20
N ARG A 7 -13.13 -1.56 -7.19
CA ARG A 7 -13.49 -0.37 -6.41
C ARG A 7 -12.30 0.16 -5.62
N ALA A 8 -11.55 -0.72 -4.95
CA ALA A 8 -10.34 -0.35 -4.21
C ALA A 8 -9.27 0.28 -5.12
N ILE A 9 -9.01 -0.31 -6.30
CA ILE A 9 -8.09 0.24 -7.30
C ILE A 9 -8.53 1.63 -7.76
N ARG A 10 -9.84 1.86 -7.99
CA ARG A 10 -10.37 3.19 -8.37
C ARG A 10 -10.18 4.24 -7.29
N GLN A 11 -10.12 3.85 -6.02
CA GLN A 11 -9.93 4.75 -4.88
C GLN A 11 -8.45 5.08 -4.61
N LEU A 12 -7.52 4.41 -5.29
CA LEU A 12 -6.10 4.71 -5.17
C LEU A 12 -5.80 6.14 -5.63
N LYS A 13 -5.16 6.91 -4.75
CA LYS A 13 -4.69 8.27 -5.09
C LYS A 13 -3.42 8.18 -5.94
N SER A 14 -3.38 8.96 -7.02
CA SER A 14 -2.17 9.11 -7.84
C SER A 14 -1.06 9.88 -7.12
N PHE A 15 0.16 9.74 -7.65
CA PHE A 15 1.39 10.38 -7.21
C PHE A 15 1.74 10.09 -5.74
N LYS A 16 1.37 8.89 -5.27
CA LYS A 16 1.78 8.37 -3.98
C LYS A 16 3.10 7.64 -4.13
N VAL A 17 3.96 7.79 -3.13
CA VAL A 17 5.22 7.06 -3.05
C VAL A 17 4.91 5.56 -2.98
N PRO A 18 5.52 4.73 -3.85
CA PRO A 18 5.31 3.29 -3.83
C PRO A 18 5.90 2.67 -2.56
N GLY A 19 5.48 1.43 -2.27
CA GLY A 19 6.09 0.64 -1.21
C GLY A 19 7.41 -0.01 -1.65
N PRO A 20 7.88 -1.03 -0.90
CA PRO A 20 9.14 -1.71 -1.19
C PRO A 20 9.21 -2.37 -2.58
N ASP A 21 8.05 -2.72 -3.15
CA ASP A 21 7.93 -3.27 -4.52
C ASP A 21 8.18 -2.25 -5.64
N ARG A 22 8.19 -0.94 -5.30
CA ARG A 22 8.37 0.18 -6.23
C ARG A 22 7.31 0.27 -7.33
N ILE A 23 6.16 -0.38 -7.17
CA ILE A 23 5.06 -0.31 -8.14
C ILE A 23 4.13 0.86 -7.77
N PRO A 24 4.00 1.88 -8.63
CA PRO A 24 3.16 3.03 -8.33
C PRO A 24 1.67 2.72 -8.55
N ASN A 25 0.80 3.47 -7.87
CA ASN A 25 -0.66 3.27 -7.94
C ASN A 25 -1.22 3.39 -9.38
N GLU A 26 -0.56 4.19 -10.21
CA GLU A 26 -0.89 4.42 -11.61
C GLU A 26 -0.89 3.13 -12.42
N VAL A 27 0.03 2.21 -12.15
CA VAL A 27 0.10 0.93 -12.86
C VAL A 27 -1.18 0.14 -12.60
N TYR A 28 -1.57 -0.02 -11.33
CA TYR A 28 -2.81 -0.72 -10.97
C TYR A 28 -4.06 -0.08 -11.57
N ARG A 29 -4.11 1.26 -11.59
CA ARG A 29 -5.23 2.00 -12.19
C ARG A 29 -5.28 1.82 -13.70
N ALA A 30 -4.14 1.84 -14.39
CA ALA A 30 -4.04 1.74 -15.84
C ALA A 30 -4.27 0.32 -16.36
N THR A 31 -3.97 -0.70 -15.57
CA THR A 31 -4.10 -2.12 -15.95
C THR A 31 -5.15 -2.86 -15.14
N ALA A 32 -6.17 -2.14 -14.65
CA ALA A 32 -7.19 -2.69 -13.75
C ALA A 32 -8.01 -3.80 -14.41
N ASP A 33 -8.35 -3.64 -15.68
CA ASP A 33 -9.06 -4.62 -16.50
C ASP A 33 -8.34 -5.97 -16.58
N VAL A 34 -7.00 -5.94 -16.69
CA VAL A 34 -6.16 -7.15 -16.74
C VAL A 34 -5.90 -7.71 -15.34
N LEU A 35 -5.64 -6.85 -14.35
CA LEU A 35 -5.23 -7.29 -13.01
C LEU A 35 -6.39 -7.73 -12.13
N VAL A 36 -7.56 -7.10 -12.22
CA VAL A 36 -8.70 -7.40 -11.32
C VAL A 36 -9.08 -8.89 -11.30
N PRO A 37 -9.19 -9.60 -12.44
CA PRO A 37 -9.51 -11.02 -12.43
C PRO A 37 -8.44 -11.90 -11.76
N LEU A 38 -7.17 -11.49 -11.85
CA LEU A 38 -6.04 -12.20 -11.23
C LEU A 38 -5.98 -11.92 -9.72
N LEU A 39 -6.09 -10.65 -9.34
CA LEU A 39 -6.08 -10.22 -7.94
C LEU A 39 -7.31 -10.73 -7.19
N GLY A 40 -8.47 -10.79 -7.84
CA GLY A 40 -9.68 -11.35 -7.25
C GLY A 40 -9.56 -12.85 -6.92
N LYS A 41 -8.80 -13.62 -7.70
CA LYS A 41 -8.44 -15.01 -7.37
C LYS A 41 -7.43 -15.05 -6.21
N LEU A 42 -6.39 -14.22 -6.28
CA LEU A 42 -5.34 -14.16 -5.27
C LEU A 42 -5.90 -13.81 -3.88
N PHE A 43 -6.72 -12.76 -3.78
CA PHE A 43 -7.31 -12.37 -2.50
C PHE A 43 -8.27 -13.42 -1.96
N ARG A 44 -9.10 -14.07 -2.81
CA ARG A 44 -9.91 -15.20 -2.35
C ARG A 44 -9.05 -16.31 -1.75
N ALA A 45 -7.95 -16.67 -2.41
CA ALA A 45 -7.03 -17.67 -1.88
C ALA A 45 -6.43 -17.26 -0.52
N THR A 46 -6.16 -15.98 -0.27
CA THR A 46 -5.70 -15.54 1.07
C THR A 46 -6.73 -15.81 2.18
N PHE A 47 -8.02 -15.67 1.88
CA PHE A 47 -9.09 -16.02 2.82
C PHE A 47 -9.29 -17.53 2.92
N GLU A 48 -9.33 -18.26 1.81
CA GLU A 48 -9.55 -19.72 1.83
C GLU A 48 -8.40 -20.46 2.54
N LEU A 49 -7.16 -20.03 2.31
CA LEU A 49 -5.97 -20.64 2.90
C LEU A 49 -5.59 -20.06 4.26
N GLN A 50 -6.31 -19.04 4.74
CA GLN A 50 -5.97 -18.29 5.96
C GLN A 50 -4.50 -17.82 5.97
N TYR A 51 -4.02 -17.40 4.80
CA TYR A 51 -2.62 -17.05 4.58
C TYR A 51 -2.51 -15.62 4.05
N TYR A 52 -1.76 -14.78 4.78
CA TYR A 52 -1.41 -13.44 4.33
C TYR A 52 0.07 -13.41 3.90
N PRO A 53 0.37 -13.06 2.63
CA PRO A 53 1.75 -13.05 2.13
C PRO A 53 2.70 -12.21 2.98
N GLU A 54 3.85 -12.78 3.37
CA GLU A 54 4.85 -12.07 4.18
C GLU A 54 5.33 -10.78 3.53
N LYS A 55 5.47 -10.77 2.19
CA LYS A 55 5.86 -9.56 1.44
C LYS A 55 4.89 -8.40 1.63
N TRP A 56 3.61 -8.65 1.89
CA TRP A 56 2.61 -7.61 2.13
C TRP A 56 2.66 -7.03 3.54
N LYS A 57 3.39 -7.67 4.46
CA LYS A 57 3.64 -7.19 5.83
C LYS A 57 4.89 -6.30 5.91
N VAL A 58 5.70 -6.25 4.85
CA VAL A 58 6.92 -5.44 4.79
C VAL A 58 6.58 -3.99 4.45
N SER A 59 7.24 -3.05 5.11
CA SER A 59 7.10 -1.62 4.82
C SER A 59 8.42 -0.88 4.99
N ASP A 60 8.64 0.13 4.15
CA ASP A 60 9.74 1.07 4.34
C ASP A 60 9.25 2.21 5.26
N THR A 61 9.88 2.36 6.42
CA THR A 61 9.51 3.44 7.36
C THR A 61 10.43 4.63 7.17
N VAL A 62 9.87 5.74 6.68
CA VAL A 62 10.57 7.01 6.57
C VAL A 62 10.23 7.88 7.77
N VAL A 63 11.24 8.38 8.47
CA VAL A 63 11.09 9.27 9.63
C VAL A 63 11.21 10.72 9.17
N LEU A 64 10.10 11.47 9.25
CA LEU A 64 10.05 12.87 8.86
C LEU A 64 10.00 13.79 10.08
N ARG A 65 10.69 14.93 9.98
CA ARG A 65 10.58 16.03 10.95
C ARG A 65 9.18 16.66 10.90
N LYS A 66 8.57 16.89 12.06
CA LYS A 66 7.31 17.64 12.17
C LYS A 66 7.62 19.14 12.15
N PRO A 67 6.95 19.95 11.32
CA PRO A 67 7.17 21.39 11.30
C PRO A 67 6.81 22.04 12.65
N GLY A 68 7.47 23.16 12.98
CA GLY A 68 7.16 23.98 14.16
C GLY A 68 7.59 23.38 15.50
N LYS A 69 8.52 22.42 15.51
CA LYS A 69 9.10 21.90 16.75
C LYS A 69 10.34 22.70 17.14
N THR A 70 10.43 23.05 18.42
CA THR A 70 11.52 23.85 19.00
C THR A 70 12.75 23.01 19.32
N ASP A 71 12.57 21.71 19.57
CA ASP A 71 13.63 20.76 19.89
C ASP A 71 13.45 19.47 19.07
N TYR A 72 14.48 19.11 18.30
CA TYR A 72 14.53 17.91 17.44
C TYR A 72 15.43 16.81 18.00
N THR A 73 15.86 16.92 19.24
CA THR A 73 16.53 15.83 19.97
C THR A 73 15.52 14.82 20.53
N VAL A 74 14.26 15.23 20.71
CA VAL A 74 13.18 14.37 21.22
C VAL A 74 12.41 13.64 20.12
N ALA A 75 12.09 12.36 20.33
CA ALA A 75 11.36 11.53 19.37
C ALA A 75 10.01 12.13 18.94
N LYS A 76 9.33 12.85 19.85
CA LYS A 76 8.02 13.49 19.59
C LYS A 76 8.08 14.52 18.45
N ALA A 77 9.27 15.05 18.13
CA ALA A 77 9.48 16.00 17.04
C ALA A 77 9.46 15.35 15.64
N TYR A 78 9.37 14.02 15.57
CA TYR A 78 9.34 13.26 14.32
C TYR A 78 8.01 12.51 14.15
N ARG A 79 7.71 12.12 12.91
CA ARG A 79 6.64 11.19 12.55
C ARG A 79 7.20 10.12 11.62
N GLY A 80 7.01 8.85 11.98
CA GLY A 80 7.22 7.75 11.06
C GLY A 80 6.09 7.68 10.03
N ILE A 81 6.43 7.41 8.78
CA ILE A 81 5.48 7.07 7.72
C ILE A 81 5.89 5.70 7.19
N ALA A 82 5.04 4.70 7.40
CA ALA A 82 5.22 3.37 6.84
C ALA A 82 4.68 3.33 5.41
N LEU A 83 5.55 3.02 4.46
CA LEU A 83 5.23 2.85 3.05
C LEU A 83 5.04 1.36 2.79
N LEU A 84 3.79 0.91 2.71
CA LEU A 84 3.47 -0.45 2.27
C LEU A 84 3.29 -0.52 0.75
N SER A 85 3.48 -1.71 0.20
CA SER A 85 3.07 -2.07 -1.17
C SER A 85 1.63 -1.66 -1.46
N CYS A 86 1.31 -1.38 -2.72
CA CYS A 86 -0.06 -1.04 -3.09
C CYS A 86 -1.00 -2.24 -2.89
N LEU A 87 -0.55 -3.44 -3.24
CA LEU A 87 -1.33 -4.68 -3.09
C LEU A 87 -1.83 -4.95 -1.67
N SER A 88 -1.08 -4.52 -0.64
CA SER A 88 -1.50 -4.71 0.76
C SER A 88 -2.54 -3.68 1.21
N LYS A 89 -2.84 -2.68 0.38
CA LYS A 89 -3.81 -1.59 0.62
C LYS A 89 -5.09 -1.74 -0.21
N ILE A 90 -5.08 -2.65 -1.19
CA ILE A 90 -6.22 -3.04 -2.03
C ILE A 90 -6.98 -4.13 -1.30
#